data_AF-A0A2N5KSF8-F1
#
_entry.id   AF-A0A2N5KSF8-F1
#
_cell.length_a   1.000
_cell.length_b   1.000
_cell.length_c   1.000
_cell.angle_alpha   90.00
_cell.angle_beta   90.00
_cell.angle_gamma   90.00
#
_symmetry.space_group_name_H-M   'P 1'
#
loop_
_entity.id
_entity.type
_entity.pdbx_description
1 polymer ?
#
loop_
_entity_poly.entity_id
_entity_poly.type
_entity_poly.pdbx_seq_one_letter_code
_entity_poly.pdbx_strand_id
1 'polypeptide(L)'
;MRVMPSVIYQQSQVAVKYLRDLMEGKIFDNPKDHEVLARFVEYVTSKDDLIVDFFAGSGSTAEAILDLNKRDGGERRFILAQLPEPTPEKSAAREAGYDNIADIGKERIRRVIKKLNEEDEGKLQADDEPAQDRGFKVFKLTSSNFETWDGEAPVASAEDASVLEERLLNAVENVNSDRSREDMLYEVLLRAGWPLTTQVAILKLADGEVFSAKSEENDTMFVCLEDLVNEELLREMIGQKPAQVVCLDVAFHGNDQLKTNTVLEMRDRGIEFRTI
;
A
#
# COMPACT_ATOMS: atom_id res chain seq x y z
N MET A 1 33.72 -10.79 -8.02
CA MET A 1 33.26 -9.41 -8.24
C MET A 1 33.34 -9.12 -9.73
N ARG A 2 32.20 -9.09 -10.44
CA ARG A 2 32.19 -8.63 -11.84
C ARG A 2 32.26 -7.11 -11.82
N VAL A 3 33.17 -6.51 -12.58
CA VAL A 3 33.23 -5.04 -12.72
C VAL A 3 32.22 -4.63 -13.78
N MET A 4 31.29 -3.73 -13.44
CA MET A 4 30.36 -3.19 -14.43
C MET A 4 31.11 -2.22 -15.35
N PRO A 5 31.03 -2.40 -16.69
CA PRO A 5 31.66 -1.46 -17.61
C PRO A 5 30.95 -0.09 -17.57
N SER A 6 31.69 0.98 -17.81
CA SER A 6 31.15 2.35 -17.89
C SER A 6 30.27 2.59 -19.13
N VAL A 7 30.37 1.72 -20.14
CA VAL A 7 29.58 1.79 -21.38
C VAL A 7 28.85 0.46 -21.57
N ILE A 8 27.54 0.52 -21.68
CA ILE A 8 26.67 -0.62 -21.97
C ILE A 8 26.04 -0.37 -23.35
N TYR A 9 26.34 -1.25 -24.31
CA TYR A 9 25.71 -1.23 -25.62
C TYR A 9 24.47 -2.14 -25.58
N GLN A 10 23.28 -1.54 -25.71
CA GLN A 10 22.01 -2.25 -25.78
C GLN A 10 21.12 -1.56 -26.82
N GLN A 11 20.49 -2.33 -27.71
CA GLN A 11 19.59 -1.78 -28.71
C GLN A 11 18.19 -1.57 -28.11
N SER A 12 17.66 -0.35 -28.21
CA SER A 12 16.33 0.01 -27.66
C SER A 12 15.18 -0.80 -28.26
N GLN A 13 15.31 -1.25 -29.51
CA GLN A 13 14.28 -2.04 -30.20
C GLN A 13 14.02 -3.39 -29.53
N VAL A 14 14.98 -3.93 -28.78
CA VAL A 14 14.82 -5.21 -28.06
C VAL A 14 13.75 -5.07 -26.99
N ALA A 15 13.84 -4.04 -26.13
CA ALA A 15 12.86 -3.78 -25.09
C ALA A 15 11.47 -3.46 -25.65
N VAL A 16 11.40 -2.73 -26.77
CA VAL A 16 10.13 -2.43 -27.46
C VAL A 16 9.48 -3.69 -27.99
N LYS A 17 10.24 -4.55 -28.67
CA LYS A 17 9.73 -5.81 -29.22
C LYS A 17 9.28 -6.74 -28.10
N TYR A 18 10.10 -6.90 -27.07
CA TYR A 18 9.78 -7.71 -25.90
C TYR A 18 8.47 -7.26 -25.25
N LEU A 19 8.31 -5.97 -24.97
CA LEU A 19 7.09 -5.47 -24.34
C LEU A 19 5.87 -5.65 -25.25
N ARG A 20 6.04 -5.47 -26.56
CA ARG A 20 4.96 -5.69 -27.53
C ARG A 20 4.47 -7.13 -27.51
N ASP A 21 5.39 -8.09 -27.45
CA ASP A 21 5.08 -9.50 -27.40
C ASP A 21 4.39 -9.85 -26.07
N LEU A 22 4.89 -9.33 -24.94
CA LEU A 22 4.29 -9.53 -23.61
C LEU A 22 2.88 -8.93 -23.50
N MET A 23 2.67 -7.74 -24.07
CA MET A 23 1.41 -7.00 -24.00
C MET A 23 0.46 -7.31 -25.17
N GLU A 24 0.86 -8.19 -26.08
CA GLU A 24 0.13 -8.55 -27.31
C GLU A 24 -0.26 -7.34 -28.18
N GLY A 25 0.54 -6.27 -28.13
CA GLY A 25 0.20 -5.02 -28.78
C GLY A 25 1.21 -3.89 -28.55
N LYS A 26 1.12 -2.84 -29.37
CA LYS A 26 1.97 -1.64 -29.23
C LYS A 26 1.40 -0.71 -28.15
N ILE A 27 1.41 -1.16 -26.90
CA ILE A 27 0.78 -0.49 -25.75
C ILE A 27 1.63 0.66 -25.18
N PHE A 28 2.96 0.59 -25.31
CA PHE A 28 3.87 1.61 -24.79
C PHE A 28 5.04 1.82 -25.76
N ASP A 29 5.40 3.07 -26.04
CA ASP A 29 6.36 3.39 -27.11
C ASP A 29 7.82 3.17 -26.70
N ASN A 30 8.22 3.62 -25.50
CA ASN A 30 9.63 3.69 -25.09
C ASN A 30 9.84 3.07 -23.70
N PRO A 31 9.63 1.75 -23.53
CA PRO A 31 9.90 1.11 -22.26
C PRO A 31 11.40 1.11 -21.96
N LYS A 32 11.75 1.22 -20.68
CA LYS A 32 13.13 0.96 -20.23
C LYS A 32 13.44 -0.53 -20.45
N ASP A 33 14.71 -0.85 -20.70
CA ASP A 33 15.16 -2.23 -20.85
C ASP A 33 15.32 -2.88 -19.47
N HIS A 34 14.52 -3.91 -19.20
CA HIS A 34 14.48 -4.60 -17.91
C HIS A 34 15.77 -5.39 -17.64
N GLU A 35 16.48 -5.89 -18.65
CA GLU A 35 17.75 -6.60 -18.46
C GLU A 35 18.86 -5.65 -18.05
N VAL A 36 18.89 -4.45 -18.65
CA VAL A 36 19.82 -3.40 -18.26
C VAL A 36 19.55 -2.95 -16.83
N LEU A 37 18.28 -2.75 -16.46
CA LEU A 37 17.88 -2.43 -15.10
C LEU A 37 18.26 -3.53 -14.11
N ALA A 38 18.02 -4.81 -14.44
CA ALA A 38 18.35 -5.93 -13.56
C ALA A 38 19.86 -5.99 -13.26
N ARG A 39 20.71 -5.71 -14.27
CA ARG A 39 22.16 -5.61 -14.08
C ARG A 39 22.56 -4.46 -13.16
N PHE A 40 21.88 -3.31 -13.26
CA PHE A 40 22.14 -2.19 -12.35
C PHE A 40 21.75 -2.55 -10.92
N VAL A 41 20.55 -3.09 -10.72
CA VAL A 41 20.06 -3.52 -9.40
C VAL A 41 21.00 -4.55 -8.79
N GLU A 42 21.36 -5.60 -9.52
CA GLU A 42 22.30 -6.64 -9.06
C GLU A 42 23.63 -6.07 -8.57
N TYR A 43 24.10 -4.99 -9.19
CA TYR A 43 25.40 -4.40 -8.87
C TYR A 43 25.37 -3.47 -7.65
N VAL A 44 24.24 -2.80 -7.40
CA VAL A 44 24.13 -1.76 -6.38
C VAL A 44 23.31 -2.16 -5.16
N THR A 45 22.67 -3.33 -5.19
CA THR A 45 21.81 -3.81 -4.09
C THR A 45 22.19 -5.20 -3.60
N SER A 46 21.90 -5.43 -2.31
CA SER A 46 21.85 -6.75 -1.70
C SER A 46 20.59 -7.50 -2.15
N LYS A 47 20.48 -8.78 -1.75
CA LYS A 47 19.38 -9.65 -2.17
C LYS A 47 18.05 -9.36 -1.49
N ASP A 48 18.00 -8.48 -0.50
CA ASP A 48 16.88 -8.19 0.40
C ASP A 48 16.53 -6.69 0.46
N ASP A 49 17.24 -5.87 -0.34
CA ASP A 49 17.05 -4.43 -0.38
C ASP A 49 15.69 -4.02 -0.97
N LEU A 50 15.24 -2.83 -0.60
CA LEU A 50 14.07 -2.15 -1.15
C LEU A 50 14.47 -1.16 -2.25
N ILE A 51 13.89 -1.33 -3.44
CA ILE A 51 14.12 -0.45 -4.59
C ILE A 51 12.90 0.44 -4.82
N VAL A 52 13.13 1.74 -4.99
CA VAL A 52 12.06 2.72 -5.19
C VAL A 52 12.22 3.43 -6.53
N ASP A 53 11.17 3.46 -7.35
CA ASP A 53 11.13 4.16 -8.64
C ASP A 53 9.85 5.02 -8.73
N PHE A 54 10.02 6.34 -8.63
CA PHE A 54 8.95 7.32 -8.71
C PHE A 54 8.57 7.73 -10.15
N PHE A 55 9.21 7.13 -11.15
CA PHE A 55 8.93 7.31 -12.58
C PHE A 55 8.82 5.94 -13.26
N ALA A 56 7.96 5.10 -12.69
CA ALA A 56 7.85 3.69 -13.05
C ALA A 56 7.52 3.47 -14.54
N GLY A 57 6.75 4.36 -15.15
CA GLY A 57 6.32 4.29 -16.54
C GLY A 57 5.65 2.95 -16.83
N SER A 58 6.21 2.17 -17.76
CA SER A 58 5.69 0.84 -18.09
C SER A 58 5.90 -0.23 -17.01
N GLY A 59 6.58 0.05 -15.88
CA GLY A 59 6.82 -0.93 -14.82
C GLY A 59 8.07 -1.80 -15.01
N SER A 60 9.02 -1.38 -15.84
CA SER A 60 10.22 -2.15 -16.18
C SER A 60 11.12 -2.45 -14.97
N THR A 61 11.11 -1.59 -13.94
CA THR A 61 11.90 -1.77 -12.71
C THR A 61 11.39 -2.95 -11.88
N ALA A 62 10.07 -3.12 -11.73
CA ALA A 62 9.50 -4.28 -11.03
C ALA A 62 9.81 -5.59 -11.77
N GLU A 63 9.69 -5.61 -13.09
CA GLU A 63 10.06 -6.78 -13.89
C GLU A 63 11.54 -7.14 -13.70
N ALA A 64 12.44 -6.16 -13.77
CA ALA A 64 13.87 -6.38 -13.55
C ALA A 64 14.16 -7.03 -12.18
N ILE A 65 13.43 -6.61 -11.15
CA ILE A 65 13.58 -7.13 -9.78
C ILE A 65 13.01 -8.55 -9.66
N LEU A 66 11.82 -8.81 -10.20
CA LEU A 66 11.22 -10.14 -10.22
C LEU A 66 12.12 -11.14 -10.95
N ASP A 67 12.65 -10.75 -12.11
CA ASP A 67 13.60 -11.54 -12.88
C ASP A 67 14.89 -11.81 -12.09
N LEU A 68 15.44 -10.78 -11.45
CA LEU A 68 16.70 -10.91 -10.70
C LEU A 68 16.51 -11.84 -9.49
N ASN A 69 15.45 -11.61 -8.71
CA ASN A 69 15.07 -12.46 -7.59
C ASN A 69 14.88 -13.91 -8.04
N LYS A 70 14.27 -14.14 -9.21
CA LYS A 70 14.15 -15.50 -9.76
C LYS A 70 15.50 -16.12 -10.10
N ARG A 71 16.41 -15.35 -10.69
CA ARG A 71 17.73 -15.84 -11.15
C ARG A 71 18.67 -16.15 -9.99
N ASP A 72 18.66 -15.34 -8.93
CA ASP A 72 19.63 -15.44 -7.84
C ASP A 72 19.04 -15.88 -6.49
N GLY A 73 17.74 -16.17 -6.43
CA GLY A 73 17.04 -16.55 -5.20
C GLY A 73 16.94 -15.40 -4.19
N GLY A 74 16.98 -14.15 -4.66
CA GLY A 74 16.78 -12.97 -3.82
C GLY A 74 15.32 -12.71 -3.44
N GLU A 75 15.16 -11.80 -2.49
CA GLU A 75 13.91 -11.32 -1.89
C GLU A 75 13.83 -9.78 -1.96
N ARG A 76 14.43 -9.18 -3.00
CA ARG A 76 14.41 -7.72 -3.19
C ARG A 76 12.97 -7.25 -3.35
N ARG A 77 12.64 -6.15 -2.68
CA ARG A 77 11.30 -5.55 -2.70
C ARG A 77 11.28 -4.31 -3.57
N PHE A 78 10.10 -3.91 -4.06
CA PHE A 78 9.97 -2.69 -4.84
C PHE A 78 8.79 -1.82 -4.43
N ILE A 79 8.96 -0.51 -4.53
CA ILE A 79 7.87 0.49 -4.51
C ILE A 79 7.94 1.28 -5.82
N LEU A 80 6.85 1.25 -6.57
CA LEU A 80 6.69 2.01 -7.80
C LEU A 80 5.65 3.10 -7.58
N ALA A 81 5.98 4.34 -7.98
CA ALA A 81 4.99 5.40 -8.09
C ALA A 81 4.85 5.83 -9.56
N GLN A 82 3.60 6.01 -9.99
CA GLN A 82 3.27 6.44 -11.34
C GLN A 82 2.04 7.34 -11.28
N LEU A 83 2.15 8.54 -11.87
CA LEU A 83 1.00 9.41 -12.08
C LEU A 83 0.01 8.70 -13.03
N PRO A 84 -1.31 8.73 -12.77
CA PRO A 84 -2.31 8.17 -13.67
C PRO A 84 -2.52 9.06 -14.91
N GLU A 85 -1.44 9.29 -15.67
CA GLU A 85 -1.46 10.05 -16.91
C GLU A 85 -2.33 9.32 -17.95
N PRO A 86 -3.39 9.96 -18.50
CA PRO A 86 -4.27 9.32 -19.46
C PRO A 86 -3.53 8.87 -20.72
N THR A 87 -3.84 7.67 -21.21
CA THR A 87 -3.36 7.22 -22.53
C THR A 87 -4.02 8.03 -23.66
N PRO A 88 -3.36 8.28 -24.80
CA PRO A 88 -4.00 9.00 -25.90
C PRO A 88 -5.25 8.28 -26.41
N GLU A 89 -6.34 9.01 -26.67
CA GLU A 89 -7.65 8.46 -27.07
C GLU A 89 -7.60 7.48 -28.26
N LYS A 90 -6.70 7.73 -29.23
CA LYS A 90 -6.54 6.91 -30.45
C LYS A 90 -5.33 5.98 -30.39
N SER A 91 -4.85 5.66 -29.19
CA SER A 91 -3.73 4.75 -28.99
C SER A 91 -4.21 3.31 -28.88
N ALA A 92 -3.37 2.36 -29.29
CA ALA A 92 -3.62 0.94 -29.05
C ALA A 92 -3.78 0.61 -27.56
N ALA A 93 -3.16 1.41 -26.67
CA ALA A 93 -3.34 1.28 -25.23
C ALA A 93 -4.78 1.57 -24.80
N ARG A 94 -5.36 2.67 -25.29
CA ARG A 94 -6.76 3.03 -25.01
C ARG A 94 -7.73 2.00 -25.58
N GLU A 95 -7.50 1.55 -26.81
CA GLU A 95 -8.32 0.51 -27.45
C GLU A 95 -8.27 -0.83 -26.70
N ALA A 96 -7.12 -1.14 -26.08
CA ALA A 96 -6.94 -2.32 -25.23
C ALA A 96 -7.49 -2.14 -23.80
N GLY A 97 -8.11 -1.01 -23.47
CA GLY A 97 -8.74 -0.74 -22.17
C GLY A 97 -7.79 -0.20 -21.09
N TYR A 98 -6.59 0.26 -21.44
CA TYR A 98 -5.69 0.92 -20.49
C TYR A 98 -5.98 2.41 -20.43
N ASP A 99 -6.59 2.86 -19.34
CA ASP A 99 -7.02 4.25 -19.21
C ASP A 99 -5.88 5.21 -18.95
N ASN A 100 -4.85 4.75 -18.27
CA ASN A 100 -3.68 5.54 -17.93
C ASN A 100 -2.39 4.70 -17.95
N ILE A 101 -1.25 5.37 -17.87
CA ILE A 101 0.07 4.72 -17.86
C ILE A 101 0.23 3.75 -16.67
N ALA A 102 -0.35 4.06 -15.51
CA ALA A 102 -0.27 3.17 -14.36
C ALA A 102 -1.00 1.83 -14.60
N ASP A 103 -2.07 1.81 -15.39
CA ASP A 103 -2.77 0.58 -15.80
C ASP A 103 -1.86 -0.32 -16.65
N ILE A 104 -1.12 0.28 -17.59
CA ILE A 104 -0.12 -0.43 -18.41
C ILE A 104 0.95 -1.06 -17.50
N GLY A 105 1.47 -0.29 -16.54
CA GLY A 105 2.48 -0.77 -15.60
C GLY A 105 2.00 -1.93 -14.72
N LYS A 106 0.79 -1.81 -14.13
CA LYS A 106 0.16 -2.88 -13.35
C LYS A 106 0.00 -4.15 -14.18
N GLU A 107 -0.48 -4.01 -15.41
CA GLU A 107 -0.72 -5.16 -16.28
C GLU A 107 0.57 -5.84 -16.74
N ARG A 108 1.61 -5.07 -17.09
CA ARG A 108 2.94 -5.62 -17.38
C ARG A 108 3.42 -6.50 -16.23
N ILE A 109 3.35 -5.99 -15.00
CA ILE A 109 3.80 -6.73 -13.80
C ILE A 109 2.99 -8.01 -13.62
N ARG A 110 1.66 -7.97 -13.76
CA ARG A 110 0.81 -9.18 -13.67
C ARG A 110 1.19 -10.23 -14.70
N ARG A 111 1.42 -9.83 -15.96
CA ARG A 111 1.80 -10.77 -17.04
C ARG A 111 3.18 -11.38 -16.81
N VAL A 112 4.14 -10.60 -16.31
CA VAL A 112 5.46 -11.10 -15.90
C VAL A 112 5.31 -12.14 -14.79
N ILE A 113 4.57 -11.82 -13.72
CA ILE A 113 4.34 -12.75 -12.60
C ILE A 113 3.69 -14.04 -13.10
N LYS A 114 2.65 -13.92 -13.92
CA LYS A 114 1.97 -15.08 -14.52
C LYS A 114 2.95 -15.96 -15.29
N LYS A 115 3.77 -15.36 -16.17
CA LYS A 115 4.78 -16.09 -16.94
C LYS A 115 5.80 -16.79 -16.04
N LEU A 116 6.29 -16.12 -14.99
CA LEU A 116 7.24 -16.72 -14.03
C LEU A 116 6.61 -17.88 -13.25
N ASN A 117 5.32 -17.80 -12.92
CA ASN A 117 4.60 -18.87 -12.24
C ASN A 117 4.40 -20.09 -13.17
N GLU A 118 4.00 -19.87 -14.42
CA GLU A 118 3.89 -20.93 -15.44
C GLU A 118 5.23 -21.62 -15.71
N GLU A 119 6.33 -20.87 -15.72
CA GLU A 119 7.70 -21.43 -15.85
C GLU A 119 8.12 -22.29 -14.66
N ASP A 120 7.53 -22.07 -13.48
CA ASP A 120 7.81 -22.81 -12.26
C ASP A 120 6.96 -24.06 -12.11
N GLU A 121 5.71 -24.03 -12.55
CA GLU A 121 4.85 -25.22 -12.64
C GLU A 121 5.46 -26.30 -13.54
N GLY A 122 6.23 -25.90 -14.56
CA GLY A 122 6.96 -26.79 -15.45
C GLY A 122 8.22 -27.43 -14.86
N LYS A 123 8.60 -27.09 -13.62
CA LYS A 123 9.81 -27.59 -12.94
C LYS A 123 9.42 -28.39 -11.69
N LEU A 124 10.07 -29.53 -11.47
CA LEU A 124 10.02 -30.24 -10.19
C LEU A 124 10.68 -29.35 -9.12
N GLN A 125 9.89 -28.63 -8.34
CA GLN A 125 10.39 -27.96 -7.15
C GLN A 125 10.80 -29.04 -6.12
N ALA A 126 11.95 -28.85 -5.47
CA ALA A 126 12.28 -29.63 -4.29
C ALA A 126 11.34 -29.20 -3.15
N ASP A 127 10.83 -30.15 -2.36
CA ASP A 127 9.81 -29.92 -1.33
C ASP A 127 10.18 -28.86 -0.26
N ASP A 128 11.47 -28.47 -0.17
CA ASP A 128 12.02 -27.57 0.84
C ASP A 128 12.29 -26.12 0.35
N GLU A 129 12.05 -25.76 -0.92
CA GLU A 129 12.21 -24.36 -1.36
C GLU A 129 10.89 -23.58 -1.19
N PRO A 130 10.85 -22.53 -0.34
CA PRO A 130 9.66 -21.71 -0.20
C PRO A 130 9.36 -21.00 -1.52
N ALA A 131 8.06 -20.96 -1.88
CA ALA A 131 7.61 -20.24 -3.05
C ALA A 131 8.00 -18.76 -2.94
N GLN A 132 8.65 -18.25 -3.97
CA GLN A 132 9.06 -16.85 -4.02
C GLN A 132 7.84 -15.92 -4.03
N ASP A 133 7.81 -14.94 -3.12
CA ASP A 133 6.80 -13.89 -3.17
C ASP A 133 7.03 -13.00 -4.40
N ARG A 134 6.04 -12.99 -5.29
CA ARG A 134 5.99 -12.19 -6.51
C ARG A 134 4.80 -11.24 -6.52
N GLY A 135 3.99 -11.26 -5.46
CA GLY A 135 2.79 -10.46 -5.36
C GLY A 135 3.11 -8.97 -5.27
N PHE A 136 2.11 -8.15 -5.56
CA PHE A 136 2.19 -6.73 -5.31
C PHE A 136 0.82 -6.17 -4.94
N LYS A 137 0.81 -5.14 -4.09
CA LYS A 137 -0.37 -4.36 -3.77
C LYS A 137 -0.40 -3.08 -4.60
N VAL A 138 -1.60 -2.58 -4.88
CA VAL A 138 -1.80 -1.31 -5.61
C VAL A 138 -2.54 -0.35 -4.70
N PHE A 139 -1.98 0.83 -4.53
CA PHE A 139 -2.59 1.93 -3.77
C PHE A 139 -2.82 3.12 -4.68
N LYS A 140 -3.84 3.93 -4.35
CA LYS A 140 -4.16 5.17 -5.05
C LYS A 140 -4.24 6.29 -4.04
N LEU A 141 -3.67 7.45 -4.37
CA LEU A 141 -3.84 8.65 -3.57
C LEU A 141 -5.27 9.17 -3.69
N THR A 142 -5.86 9.51 -2.56
CA THR A 142 -7.18 10.14 -2.46
C THR A 142 -7.16 11.14 -1.29
N SER A 143 -8.25 11.89 -1.10
CA SER A 143 -8.39 12.76 0.07
C SER A 143 -8.31 11.94 1.36
N SER A 144 -7.80 12.55 2.42
CA SER A 144 -7.79 11.97 3.77
C SER A 144 -9.18 11.46 4.17
N ASN A 145 -9.26 10.31 4.84
CA ASN A 145 -10.50 9.80 5.43
C ASN A 145 -10.85 10.56 6.73
N PHE A 146 -9.86 11.19 7.35
CA PHE A 146 -10.02 12.01 8.55
C PHE A 146 -9.90 13.48 8.17
N GLU A 147 -10.89 14.31 8.49
CA GLU A 147 -10.77 15.75 8.26
C GLU A 147 -9.67 16.35 9.14
N THR A 148 -8.72 17.04 8.52
CA THR A 148 -7.73 17.83 9.26
C THR A 148 -8.29 19.22 9.46
N TRP A 149 -8.58 19.60 10.71
CA TRP A 149 -8.97 20.96 11.06
C TRP A 149 -7.86 21.95 10.69
N ASP A 150 -8.06 22.73 9.63
CA ASP A 150 -7.19 23.85 9.25
C ASP A 150 -7.74 25.16 9.85
N GLY A 151 -7.46 25.40 11.14
CA GLY A 151 -7.91 26.62 11.84
C GLY A 151 -7.37 27.96 11.31
N GLU A 152 -6.78 28.00 10.11
CA GLU A 152 -6.09 29.16 9.53
C GLU A 152 -6.80 29.81 8.32
N ALA A 153 -7.99 29.35 7.92
CA ALA A 153 -8.76 30.06 6.89
C ALA A 153 -9.40 31.34 7.46
N PRO A 154 -9.08 32.56 6.97
CA PRO A 154 -9.73 33.77 7.43
C PRO A 154 -11.18 33.82 6.92
N VAL A 155 -12.14 33.91 7.85
CA VAL A 155 -13.56 34.14 7.53
C VAL A 155 -13.72 35.60 7.09
N ALA A 156 -13.92 35.84 5.80
CA ALA A 156 -13.99 37.19 5.22
C ALA A 156 -15.40 37.59 4.76
N SER A 157 -16.35 36.65 4.67
CA SER A 157 -17.68 36.86 4.10
C SER A 157 -18.77 35.98 4.73
N ALA A 158 -20.03 36.27 4.40
CA ALA A 158 -21.18 35.48 4.87
C ALA A 158 -21.32 34.11 4.19
N GLU A 159 -20.74 33.92 3.00
CA GLU A 159 -20.63 32.60 2.34
C GLU A 159 -19.61 31.72 3.07
N ASP A 160 -18.58 32.31 3.69
CA ASP A 160 -17.61 31.60 4.53
C ASP A 160 -18.25 31.08 5.83
N ALA A 161 -19.37 31.68 6.29
CA ALA A 161 -20.06 31.25 7.51
C ALA A 161 -20.85 29.94 7.31
N SER A 162 -21.50 29.76 6.15
CA SER A 162 -22.15 28.49 5.81
C SER A 162 -21.13 27.38 5.52
N VAL A 163 -20.01 27.73 4.88
CA VAL A 163 -18.89 26.79 4.68
C VAL A 163 -18.23 26.44 6.01
N LEU A 164 -18.14 27.38 6.95
CA LEU A 164 -17.67 27.14 8.31
C LEU A 164 -18.66 26.26 9.10
N GLU A 165 -19.97 26.48 8.95
CA GLU A 165 -20.99 25.64 9.59
C GLU A 165 -20.94 24.21 9.05
N GLU A 166 -20.80 24.03 7.74
CA GLU A 166 -20.58 22.72 7.11
C GLU A 166 -19.27 22.07 7.57
N ARG A 167 -18.17 22.82 7.66
CA ARG A 167 -16.89 22.34 8.22
C ARG A 167 -16.97 22.00 9.71
N LEU A 168 -17.76 22.73 10.49
CA LEU A 168 -17.99 22.45 11.90
C LEU A 168 -18.83 21.19 12.08
N LEU A 169 -19.81 20.97 11.20
CA LEU A 169 -20.60 19.73 11.17
C LEU A 169 -19.74 18.54 10.73
N ASN A 170 -18.92 18.69 9.69
CA ASN A 170 -18.01 17.64 9.25
C ASN A 170 -16.88 17.36 10.25
N ALA A 171 -16.43 18.36 11.02
CA ALA A 171 -15.48 18.16 12.12
C ALA A 171 -16.09 17.41 13.33
N VAL A 172 -17.42 17.33 13.40
CA VAL A 172 -18.14 16.47 14.36
C VAL A 172 -18.32 15.06 13.79
N GLU A 173 -18.49 14.94 12.47
CA GLU A 173 -18.55 13.67 11.72
C GLU A 173 -17.21 13.40 10.99
N ASN A 174 -16.13 13.19 11.76
CA ASN A 174 -14.73 13.04 11.28
C ASN A 174 -14.45 11.80 10.40
N VAL A 175 -15.49 11.14 9.87
CA VAL A 175 -15.41 9.93 9.07
C VAL A 175 -16.25 10.11 7.81
N ASN A 176 -15.61 10.07 6.64
CA ASN A 176 -16.32 10.11 5.37
C ASN A 176 -17.12 8.81 5.16
N SER A 177 -18.45 8.91 5.16
CA SER A 177 -19.39 7.77 5.09
C SER A 177 -19.34 6.96 3.78
N ASP A 178 -18.70 7.47 2.73
CA ASP A 178 -18.61 6.79 1.43
C ASP A 178 -17.36 5.88 1.30
N ARG A 179 -16.57 5.73 2.38
CA ARG A 179 -15.26 5.07 2.34
C ARG A 179 -15.27 3.68 2.98
N SER A 180 -14.44 2.80 2.44
CA SER A 180 -14.33 1.43 2.96
C SER A 180 -13.56 1.42 4.29
N ARG A 181 -13.91 0.49 5.19
CA ARG A 181 -13.16 0.28 6.44
C ARG A 181 -11.68 -0.04 6.19
N GLU A 182 -11.36 -0.64 5.05
CA GLU A 182 -9.98 -0.91 4.63
C GLU A 182 -9.20 0.37 4.30
N ASP A 183 -9.81 1.37 3.65
CA ASP A 183 -9.15 2.64 3.33
C ASP A 183 -8.75 3.40 4.60
N MET A 184 -9.66 3.46 5.57
CA MET A 184 -9.40 4.04 6.89
C MET A 184 -8.27 3.29 7.61
N LEU A 185 -8.32 1.96 7.62
CA LEU A 185 -7.29 1.12 8.22
C LEU A 185 -5.90 1.44 7.65
N TYR A 186 -5.75 1.45 6.33
CA TYR A 186 -4.44 1.71 5.71
C TYR A 186 -3.95 3.14 5.97
N GLU A 187 -4.84 4.12 6.06
CA GLU A 187 -4.46 5.47 6.47
C GLU A 187 -3.98 5.51 7.93
N VAL A 188 -4.67 4.83 8.84
CA VAL A 188 -4.27 4.73 10.27
C VAL A 188 -2.92 4.06 10.41
N LEU A 189 -2.71 2.94 9.72
CA LEU A 189 -1.43 2.22 9.70
C LEU A 189 -0.30 3.15 9.24
N LEU A 190 -0.48 3.86 8.12
CA LEU A 190 0.51 4.80 7.60
C LEU A 190 0.80 5.96 8.57
N ARG A 191 -0.23 6.57 9.16
CA ARG A 191 -0.08 7.67 10.14
C ARG A 191 0.64 7.20 11.40
N ALA A 192 0.45 5.94 11.80
CA ALA A 192 1.14 5.33 12.93
C ALA A 192 2.55 4.83 12.59
N GLY A 193 3.00 4.97 11.34
CA GLY A 193 4.35 4.57 10.90
C GLY A 193 4.49 3.09 10.52
N TRP A 194 3.38 2.38 10.34
CA TRP A 194 3.39 0.96 9.97
C TRP A 194 3.57 0.79 8.45
N PRO A 195 4.37 -0.19 7.99
CA PRO A 195 4.57 -0.45 6.56
C PRO A 195 3.30 -0.91 5.83
N LEU A 196 3.20 -0.64 4.53
CA LEU A 196 2.08 -1.11 3.67
C LEU A 196 2.05 -2.64 3.48
N THR A 197 3.16 -3.30 3.76
CA THR A 197 3.31 -4.77 3.73
C THR A 197 2.78 -5.44 4.99
N THR A 198 2.40 -4.67 6.02
CA THR A 198 1.87 -5.19 7.29
C THR A 198 0.73 -6.17 7.03
N GLN A 199 0.82 -7.33 7.70
CA GLN A 199 -0.24 -8.33 7.67
C GLN A 199 -1.34 -7.91 8.62
N VAL A 200 -2.56 -7.83 8.10
CA VAL A 200 -3.76 -7.49 8.85
C VAL A 200 -4.70 -8.68 8.85
N ALA A 201 -5.20 -9.05 10.02
CA ALA A 201 -6.26 -10.03 10.20
C ALA A 201 -7.48 -9.38 10.89
N ILE A 202 -8.68 -9.81 10.52
CA ILE A 202 -9.90 -9.38 11.22
C ILE A 202 -10.11 -10.33 12.41
N LEU A 203 -10.19 -9.76 13.61
CA LEU A 203 -10.56 -10.45 14.84
C LEU A 203 -11.97 -10.05 15.23
N LYS A 204 -12.81 -11.05 15.50
CA LYS A 204 -14.12 -10.83 16.13
C LYS A 204 -13.93 -10.94 17.64
N LEU A 205 -14.11 -9.83 18.33
CA LEU A 205 -14.00 -9.71 19.78
C LEU A 205 -15.35 -9.22 20.30
N ALA A 206 -15.95 -9.94 21.24
CA ALA A 206 -17.33 -9.75 21.67
C ALA A 206 -18.29 -9.53 20.48
N ASP A 207 -18.99 -8.39 20.44
CA ASP A 207 -19.93 -7.99 19.38
C ASP A 207 -19.29 -7.08 18.30
N GLY A 208 -17.97 -6.86 18.31
CA GLY A 208 -17.27 -5.93 17.41
C GLY A 208 -16.19 -6.55 16.51
N GLU A 209 -15.88 -5.90 15.39
CA GLU A 209 -14.76 -6.27 14.52
C GLU A 209 -13.53 -5.38 14.78
N VAL A 210 -12.38 -6.03 15.02
CA VAL A 210 -11.11 -5.35 15.29
C VAL A 210 -10.07 -5.83 14.29
N PHE A 211 -9.38 -4.90 13.64
CA PHE A 211 -8.26 -5.22 12.76
C PHE A 211 -6.99 -5.41 13.61
N SER A 212 -6.37 -6.57 13.50
CA SER A 212 -5.08 -6.89 14.10
C SER A 212 -3.98 -6.79 13.07
N ALA A 213 -3.12 -5.79 13.23
CA ALA A 213 -1.92 -5.57 12.44
C ALA A 213 -0.71 -6.09 13.22
N LYS A 214 0.12 -6.92 12.58
CA LYS A 214 1.32 -7.51 13.20
C LYS A 214 2.60 -7.00 12.54
N SER A 215 3.52 -6.53 13.36
CA SER A 215 4.84 -6.07 12.94
C SER A 215 5.78 -7.26 12.78
N GLU A 216 6.86 -7.08 12.02
CA GLU A 216 7.95 -8.05 11.91
C GLU A 216 8.63 -8.31 13.28
N GLU A 217 8.52 -7.37 14.22
CA GLU A 217 9.08 -7.47 15.58
C GLU A 217 8.11 -8.13 16.60
N ASN A 218 7.01 -8.75 16.14
CA ASN A 218 5.91 -9.32 16.94
C ASN A 218 5.05 -8.31 17.72
N ASP A 219 5.28 -7.01 17.57
CA ASP A 219 4.36 -6.00 18.08
C ASP A 219 3.02 -6.10 17.36
N THR A 220 1.93 -6.02 18.13
CA THR A 220 0.56 -6.10 17.59
C THR A 220 -0.14 -4.79 17.82
N MET A 221 -0.64 -4.18 16.75
CA MET A 221 -1.58 -3.07 16.80
C MET A 221 -2.99 -3.57 16.58
N PHE A 222 -3.93 -3.09 17.37
CA PHE A 222 -5.35 -3.21 17.09
C PHE A 222 -5.93 -1.89 16.60
N VAL A 223 -6.71 -1.95 15.53
CA VAL A 223 -7.48 -0.82 15.00
C VAL A 223 -8.95 -1.19 15.06
N CYS A 224 -9.71 -0.47 15.88
CA CYS A 224 -11.16 -0.61 15.98
C CYS A 224 -11.82 0.56 15.23
N LEU A 225 -12.55 0.23 14.16
CA LEU A 225 -13.28 1.17 13.31
C LEU A 225 -14.79 1.03 13.48
N GLU A 226 -15.24 0.54 14.63
CA GLU A 226 -16.66 0.44 14.98
C GLU A 226 -17.19 1.80 15.42
N ASP A 227 -18.44 2.10 15.05
CA ASP A 227 -19.11 3.36 15.43
C ASP A 227 -19.48 3.40 16.91
N LEU A 228 -19.53 2.26 17.59
CA LEU A 228 -19.83 2.17 19.01
C LEU A 228 -18.92 1.14 19.67
N VAL A 229 -18.18 1.58 20.68
CA VAL A 229 -17.31 0.72 21.48
C VAL A 229 -17.89 0.54 22.89
N ASN A 230 -18.04 -0.71 23.31
CA ASN A 230 -18.51 -1.07 24.65
C ASN A 230 -17.34 -1.48 25.58
N GLU A 231 -17.59 -1.50 26.89
CA GLU A 231 -16.58 -1.91 27.89
C GLU A 231 -16.09 -3.36 27.69
N GLU A 232 -16.95 -4.24 27.17
CA GLU A 232 -16.64 -5.65 26.98
C GLU A 232 -15.59 -5.84 25.89
N LEU A 233 -15.78 -5.20 24.73
CA LEU A 233 -14.83 -5.16 23.61
C LEU A 233 -13.47 -4.62 24.07
N LEU A 234 -13.47 -3.50 24.80
CA LEU A 234 -12.25 -2.89 25.31
C LEU A 234 -11.49 -3.85 26.25
N ARG A 235 -12.20 -4.53 27.15
CA ARG A 235 -11.58 -5.51 28.06
C ARG A 235 -11.00 -6.71 27.30
N GLU A 236 -11.67 -7.20 26.26
CA GLU A 236 -11.14 -8.27 25.41
C GLU A 236 -9.88 -7.82 24.65
N MET A 237 -9.89 -6.61 24.09
CA MET A 237 -8.72 -6.02 23.42
C MET A 237 -7.53 -5.92 24.38
N ILE A 238 -7.76 -5.40 25.59
CA ILE A 238 -6.73 -5.29 26.64
C ILE A 238 -6.23 -6.68 27.08
N GLY A 239 -7.13 -7.68 27.10
CA GLY A 239 -6.81 -9.07 27.46
C GLY A 239 -5.80 -9.73 26.51
N GLN A 240 -5.82 -9.37 25.23
CA GLN A 240 -4.86 -9.86 24.22
C GLN A 240 -3.48 -9.18 24.31
N LYS A 241 -3.33 -8.14 25.13
CA LYS A 241 -2.09 -7.37 25.34
C LYS A 241 -1.42 -6.91 24.03
N PRO A 242 -2.13 -6.19 23.15
CA PRO A 242 -1.49 -5.52 22.01
C PRO A 242 -0.49 -4.47 22.49
N ALA A 243 0.50 -4.15 21.66
CA ALA A 243 1.43 -3.05 21.92
C ALA A 243 0.73 -1.69 21.75
N GLN A 244 -0.17 -1.60 20.78
CA GLN A 244 -0.88 -0.37 20.45
C GLN A 244 -2.35 -0.63 20.12
N VAL A 245 -3.22 0.30 20.49
CA VAL A 245 -4.64 0.28 20.15
C VAL A 245 -5.04 1.66 19.62
N VAL A 246 -5.74 1.65 18.48
CA VAL A 246 -6.32 2.85 17.86
C VAL A 246 -7.83 2.66 17.71
N CYS A 247 -8.61 3.61 18.20
CA CYS A 247 -10.07 3.65 18.02
C CYS A 247 -10.51 4.98 17.41
N LEU A 248 -11.67 5.00 16.75
CA LEU A 248 -12.31 6.24 16.34
C LEU A 248 -12.79 7.03 17.57
N ASP A 249 -12.63 8.36 17.57
CA ASP A 249 -13.10 9.20 18.67
C ASP A 249 -14.63 9.18 18.81
N VAL A 250 -15.31 9.17 17.66
CA VAL A 250 -16.77 9.06 17.55
C VAL A 250 -17.31 7.78 18.21
N ALA A 251 -16.49 6.72 18.29
CA ALA A 251 -16.88 5.44 18.86
C ALA A 251 -17.28 5.49 20.34
N PHE A 252 -16.88 6.56 21.04
CA PHE A 252 -17.19 6.78 22.44
C PHE A 252 -18.48 7.59 22.66
N HIS A 253 -19.10 8.14 21.60
CA HIS A 253 -20.35 8.93 21.67
C HIS A 253 -20.38 9.98 22.79
N GLY A 254 -19.26 10.69 23.03
CA GLY A 254 -19.15 11.69 24.10
C GLY A 254 -19.07 11.14 25.52
N ASN A 255 -18.87 9.83 25.69
CA ASN A 255 -18.61 9.21 26.98
C ASN A 255 -17.14 9.39 27.40
N ASP A 256 -16.80 10.60 27.81
CA ASP A 256 -15.45 10.98 28.25
C ASP A 256 -14.94 10.15 29.43
N GLN A 257 -15.84 9.65 30.28
CA GLN A 257 -15.49 8.78 31.39
C GLN A 257 -14.96 7.44 30.89
N LEU A 258 -15.66 6.80 29.95
CA LEU A 258 -15.24 5.54 29.35
C LEU A 258 -13.90 5.71 28.63
N LYS A 259 -13.73 6.78 27.85
CA LYS A 259 -12.48 7.10 27.16
C LYS A 259 -11.32 7.28 28.13
N THR A 260 -11.50 8.10 29.16
CA THR A 260 -10.46 8.37 30.17
C THR A 260 -10.07 7.10 30.92
N ASN A 261 -11.04 6.30 31.32
CA ASN A 261 -10.79 5.02 32.00
C ASN A 261 -10.01 4.05 31.10
N THR A 262 -10.37 3.98 29.82
CA THR A 262 -9.68 3.14 28.82
C THR A 262 -8.22 3.56 28.63
N VAL A 263 -7.97 4.87 28.50
CA VAL A 263 -6.60 5.42 28.38
C VAL A 263 -5.75 5.03 29.59
N LEU A 264 -6.30 5.17 30.80
CA LEU A 264 -5.60 4.83 32.04
C LEU A 264 -5.35 3.31 32.16
N GLU A 265 -6.37 2.48 31.90
CA GLU A 265 -6.24 1.03 32.02
C GLU A 265 -5.24 0.46 31.01
N MET A 266 -5.26 0.94 29.77
CA MET A 266 -4.29 0.53 28.75
C MET A 266 -2.86 0.96 29.13
N ARG A 267 -2.69 2.19 29.61
CA ARG A 267 -1.39 2.71 30.05
C ARG A 267 -0.82 1.90 31.22
N ASP A 268 -1.65 1.53 32.20
CA ASP A 268 -1.23 0.72 33.34
C ASP A 268 -0.74 -0.68 32.92
N ARG A 269 -1.23 -1.19 31.78
CA ARG A 269 -0.77 -2.46 31.18
C ARG A 269 0.32 -2.30 30.12
N GLY A 270 0.84 -1.08 29.92
CA GLY A 270 1.89 -0.79 28.96
C GLY A 270 1.43 -0.76 27.49
N ILE A 271 0.13 -0.65 27.25
CA ILE A 271 -0.48 -0.57 25.92
C ILE A 271 -0.60 0.90 25.52
N GLU A 272 -0.10 1.27 24.35
CA GLU A 272 -0.28 2.62 23.82
C GLU A 272 -1.68 2.78 23.21
N PHE A 273 -2.50 3.68 23.75
CA PHE A 273 -3.84 3.95 23.25
C PHE A 273 -3.94 5.32 22.58
N ARG A 274 -4.53 5.37 21.38
CA ARG A 274 -4.82 6.62 20.66
C ARG A 274 -6.25 6.62 20.12
N THR A 275 -6.88 7.80 20.12
CA THR A 275 -8.13 8.04 19.41
C THR A 275 -7.88 8.94 18.20
N ILE A 276 -8.60 8.71 17.11
CA ILE A 276 -8.50 9.46 15.85
C ILE A 276 -9.86 9.98 15.39
#